data_AF-A0A3A5AI69-F1
#
_entry.id   AF-A0A3A5AI69-F1
#
_cell.length_a   1.000
_cell.length_b   1.000
_cell.length_c   1.000
_cell.angle_alpha   90.00
_cell.angle_beta   90.00
_cell.angle_gamma   90.00
#
_symmetry.space_group_name_H-M   'P 1'
#
loop_
_entity.id
_entity.type
_entity.pdbx_description
1 polymer ?
#
loop_
_entity_poly.entity_id
_entity_poly.type
_entity_poly.pdbx_seq_one_letter_code
_entity_poly.pdbx_strand_id
1 'polypeptide(L)'
;MKDFLAFRTMLTPIIIQAVFWVGVALCVIAGMFYILMGVGQYTGGPNVVKGVLLLFLGPIAVRIYCEILIIFFRINETLTEIKHALEERRTPKQEKLF
;
A
#
# COMPACT_ATOMS: atom_id res chain seq x y z
N MET A 1 -20.78 3.85 -19.86
CA MET A 1 -19.49 3.19 -19.53
C MET A 1 -18.43 4.22 -19.10
N LYS A 2 -18.75 5.16 -18.20
CA LYS A 2 -17.81 6.16 -17.66
C LYS A 2 -17.83 6.23 -16.12
N ASP A 3 -18.59 5.35 -15.48
CA ASP A 3 -18.72 5.26 -14.03
C ASP A 3 -17.64 4.38 -13.37
N PHE A 4 -16.76 3.75 -14.17
CA PHE A 4 -15.60 3.00 -13.65
C PHE A 4 -14.57 3.89 -12.96
N LEU A 5 -14.68 5.23 -13.08
CA LEU A 5 -13.78 6.19 -12.43
C LEU A 5 -14.38 6.85 -11.19
N ALA A 6 -15.70 6.73 -10.97
CA ALA A 6 -16.37 7.17 -9.74
C ALA A 6 -16.17 6.16 -8.57
N PHE A 7 -15.60 4.98 -8.86
CA PHE A 7 -15.25 3.94 -7.87
C PHE A 7 -13.82 4.08 -7.30
N ARG A 8 -13.14 5.19 -7.57
CA ARG A 8 -11.75 5.45 -7.16
C ARG A 8 -11.57 5.53 -5.63
N THR A 9 -12.63 5.91 -4.92
CA THR A 9 -12.62 6.11 -3.45
C THR A 9 -12.78 4.81 -2.65
N MET A 10 -13.01 3.66 -3.29
CA MET A 10 -13.00 2.34 -2.62
C MET A 10 -12.18 1.25 -3.33
N LEU A 11 -11.73 1.44 -4.56
CA LEU A 11 -10.91 0.43 -5.26
C LEU A 11 -9.45 0.41 -4.78
N THR A 12 -8.86 1.58 -4.56
CA THR A 12 -7.48 1.73 -4.08
C THR A 12 -7.20 0.96 -2.78
N PRO A 13 -8.04 1.03 -1.72
CA PRO A 13 -7.79 0.26 -0.50
C PRO A 13 -7.88 -1.26 -0.73
N ILE A 14 -8.75 -1.74 -1.63
CA ILE A 14 -8.89 -3.17 -1.94
C ILE A 14 -7.64 -3.70 -2.65
N ILE A 15 -7.12 -2.96 -3.64
CA ILE A 15 -5.89 -3.33 -4.35
C ILE A 15 -4.70 -3.41 -3.37
N ILE A 16 -4.57 -2.43 -2.48
CA ILE A 16 -3.48 -2.43 -1.49
C ILE A 16 -3.63 -3.58 -0.50
N GLN A 17 -4.85 -3.94 -0.07
CA GLN A 17 -5.09 -5.12 0.77
C GLN A 17 -4.67 -6.44 0.08
N ALA A 18 -4.91 -6.58 -1.22
CA ALA A 18 -4.45 -7.74 -1.98
C ALA A 18 -2.92 -7.80 -2.05
N VAL A 19 -2.26 -6.66 -2.31
CA VAL A 19 -0.79 -6.54 -2.31
C VAL A 19 -0.20 -6.85 -0.93
N PHE A 20 -0.86 -6.40 0.15
CA PHE A 20 -0.44 -6.69 1.53
C PHE A 20 -0.41 -8.20 1.79
N TRP A 21 -1.49 -8.91 1.48
CA TRP A 21 -1.56 -10.36 1.69
C TRP A 21 -0.52 -11.11 0.87
N VAL A 22 -0.30 -10.71 -0.39
CA VAL A 22 0.75 -11.28 -1.25
C VAL A 22 2.15 -11.00 -0.67
N GLY A 23 2.41 -9.77 -0.21
CA GLY A 23 3.67 -9.39 0.41
C GLY A 23 3.97 -10.17 1.69
N VAL A 24 2.97 -10.32 2.56
CA VAL A 24 3.08 -11.13 3.78
C VAL A 24 3.33 -12.60 3.43
N ALA A 25 2.59 -13.16 2.47
CA ALA A 25 2.80 -14.54 2.02
C ALA A 25 4.23 -14.75 1.50
N LEU A 26 4.75 -13.81 0.70
CA LEU A 26 6.14 -13.81 0.22
C LEU A 26 7.14 -13.75 1.38
N CYS A 27 6.94 -12.88 2.37
CA CYS A 27 7.80 -12.82 3.55
C CYS A 27 7.81 -14.15 4.33
N VAL A 28 6.65 -14.77 4.51
CA VAL A 28 6.54 -16.06 5.22
C VAL A 28 7.23 -17.18 4.41
N ILE A 29 6.99 -17.26 3.11
CA ILE A 29 7.62 -18.24 2.22
C ILE A 29 9.15 -18.06 2.19
N ALA A 30 9.62 -16.82 2.03
CA ALA A 30 11.04 -16.50 2.03
C ALA A 30 11.70 -16.82 3.38
N GLY A 31 11.07 -16.43 4.50
CA GLY A 31 11.54 -16.73 5.85
C GLY A 31 11.65 -18.23 6.10
N MET A 32 10.63 -19.00 5.68
CA MET A 32 10.64 -20.45 5.77
C MET A 32 11.75 -21.08 4.90
N PHE A 33 11.96 -20.57 3.68
CA PHE A 33 13.04 -21.03 2.81
C PHE A 33 14.42 -20.81 3.43
N TYR A 34 14.68 -19.63 4.02
CA TYR A 34 15.93 -19.34 4.72
C TYR A 34 16.18 -20.23 5.92
N ILE A 35 15.13 -20.57 6.68
CA ILE A 35 15.22 -21.50 7.82
C ILE A 35 15.56 -22.91 7.32
N LEU A 36 14.85 -23.42 6.31
CA LEU A 36 15.09 -24.76 5.75
C LEU A 36 16.52 -24.91 5.18
N MET A 37 17.02 -23.90 4.49
CA MET A 37 18.42 -23.89 4.00
C MET A 37 19.45 -23.74 5.13
N GLY A 38 19.09 -23.07 6.22
CA GLY A 38 19.96 -22.87 7.39
C GLY A 38 20.11 -24.12 8.26
N VAL A 39 19.06 -24.93 8.43
CA VAL A 39 19.10 -26.13 9.28
C VAL A 39 19.97 -27.25 8.69
N GLY A 40 20.07 -27.33 7.35
CA GLY A 40 20.86 -28.37 6.66
C GLY A 40 22.37 -28.11 6.56
N GLN A 41 22.86 -26.95 7.02
CA GLN A 41 24.27 -26.56 6.89
C GLN A 41 24.89 -26.39 8.28
N TYR A 42 26.07 -27.00 8.52
CA TYR A 42 26.78 -26.97 9.81
C TYR A 42 27.16 -25.55 10.28
N THR A 43 27.18 -24.58 9.36
CA THR A 43 27.44 -23.15 9.59
C THR A 43 26.18 -22.26 9.45
N GLY A 44 24.98 -22.87 9.37
CA GLY A 44 23.74 -22.19 8.98
C GLY A 44 23.03 -21.36 10.04
N GLY A 45 23.57 -21.25 11.26
CA GLY A 45 23.02 -20.43 12.34
C GLY A 45 22.63 -18.99 11.95
N PRO A 46 23.46 -18.24 11.18
CA PRO A 46 23.13 -16.89 10.73
C PRO A 46 21.92 -16.84 9.78
N ASN A 47 21.69 -17.88 8.98
CA ASN A 47 20.59 -17.93 8.01
C ASN A 47 19.26 -18.21 8.70
N VAL A 48 19.27 -19.05 9.75
CA VAL A 48 18.09 -19.30 10.59
C VAL A 48 17.68 -18.02 11.32
N VAL A 49 18.65 -17.30 11.91
CA VAL A 49 18.37 -16.01 12.58
C VAL A 49 17.79 -14.99 11.61
N LYS A 50 18.36 -14.86 10.40
CA LYS A 50 17.82 -13.97 9.35
C LYS A 50 16.41 -14.37 8.93
N GLY A 51 16.14 -15.67 8.76
CA GLY A 51 14.82 -16.18 8.38
C GLY A 51 13.76 -15.88 9.43
N VAL A 52 14.06 -16.10 10.71
CA VAL A 52 13.17 -15.75 11.83
C VAL A 52 12.97 -14.24 11.91
N LEU A 53 14.05 -13.45 11.79
CA LEU A 53 13.97 -12.00 11.81
C LEU A 53 13.07 -11.48 10.69
N LEU A 54 13.19 -12.03 9.48
CA LEU A 54 12.38 -11.68 8.31
C LEU A 54 10.91 -12.09 8.48
N LEU A 55 10.63 -13.19 9.19
CA LEU A 55 9.27 -13.64 9.48
C LEU A 55 8.53 -12.66 10.41
N PHE A 56 9.25 -12.01 11.33
CA PHE A 56 8.68 -10.99 12.24
C PHE A 56 8.75 -9.56 11.69
N LEU A 57 9.92 -9.11 11.22
CA LEU A 57 10.11 -7.77 10.67
C LEU A 57 9.49 -7.59 9.29
N GLY A 58 9.41 -8.65 8.47
CA GLY A 58 8.84 -8.59 7.12
C GLY A 58 7.39 -8.10 7.12
N PRO A 59 6.47 -8.74 7.85
CA PRO A 59 5.08 -8.28 7.94
C PRO A 59 4.93 -6.86 8.50
N ILE A 60 5.79 -6.47 9.45
CA ILE A 60 5.80 -5.11 10.03
C ILE A 60 6.21 -4.09 8.96
N ALA A 61 7.29 -4.37 8.21
CA ALA A 61 7.74 -3.51 7.12
C ALA A 61 6.67 -3.41 6.02
N VAL A 62 6.09 -4.54 5.61
CA VAL A 62 5.00 -4.57 4.61
C VAL A 62 3.79 -3.74 5.08
N ARG A 63 3.43 -3.78 6.37
CA ARG A 63 2.41 -2.90 6.95
C ARG A 63 2.73 -1.43 6.78
N ILE A 64 3.93 -1.01 7.18
CA ILE A 64 4.36 0.39 7.08
C ILE A 64 4.34 0.87 5.63
N TYR A 65 4.85 0.06 4.69
CA TYR A 65 4.79 0.38 3.27
C TYR A 65 3.36 0.53 2.76
N CYS A 66 2.45 -0.38 3.13
CA CYS A 66 1.05 -0.29 2.74
C CYS A 66 0.36 0.96 3.31
N GLU A 67 0.65 1.34 4.55
CA GLU A 67 0.12 2.55 5.19
C GLU A 67 0.51 3.81 4.41
N ILE A 68 1.79 3.92 4.02
CA ILE A 68 2.30 5.07 3.26
C ILE A 68 1.67 5.12 1.86
N LEU A 69 1.50 3.98 1.19
CA LEU A 69 0.83 3.91 -0.11
C LEU A 69 -0.62 4.41 -0.02
N ILE A 70 -1.38 3.97 1.00
CA ILE A 70 -2.76 4.42 1.22
C ILE A 70 -2.79 5.93 1.48
N ILE A 71 -1.90 6.45 2.32
CA ILE A 71 -1.81 7.88 2.64
C ILE A 71 -1.52 8.70 1.38
N PHE A 72 -0.58 8.27 0.53
CA PHE A 72 -0.24 8.98 -0.70
C PHE A 72 -1.43 9.09 -1.66
N PHE A 73 -2.16 7.99 -1.84
CA PHE A 73 -3.39 8.00 -2.64
C PHE A 73 -4.47 8.90 -2.05
N ARG A 74 -4.65 8.87 -0.72
CA ARG A 74 -5.62 9.73 -0.02
C ARG A 74 -5.31 11.21 -0.24
N ILE A 75 -4.05 11.62 -0.14
CA ILE A 75 -3.63 13.02 -0.38
C ILE A 75 -3.99 13.45 -1.81
N ASN A 76 -3.74 12.59 -2.79
CA ASN A 76 -4.05 12.86 -4.20
C ASN A 76 -5.56 13.03 -4.45
N GLU A 77 -6.37 12.26 -3.74
CA GLU A 77 -7.83 12.35 -3.81
C GLU A 77 -8.32 13.67 -3.21
N THR A 78 -7.87 14.02 -2.01
CA THR A 78 -8.20 15.30 -1.35
C THR A 78 -7.79 16.51 -2.19
N LEU A 79 -6.62 16.45 -2.85
CA LEU A 79 -6.16 17.56 -3.71
C LEU A 79 -7.04 17.72 -4.96
N THR A 80 -7.51 16.62 -5.52
CA THR A 80 -8.45 16.62 -6.66
C THR A 80 -9.80 17.23 -6.25
N GLU A 81 -10.27 16.90 -5.05
CA GLU A 81 -11.51 17.40 -4.49
C GLU A 81 -11.46 18.92 -4.23
N ILE A 82 -10.36 19.42 -3.65
CA ILE A 82 -10.13 20.86 -3.46
C ILE A 82 -10.13 21.61 -4.79
N LYS A 83 -9.48 21.06 -5.84
CA LYS A 83 -9.47 21.69 -7.16
C LYS A 83 -10.89 21.83 -7.72
N HIS A 84 -11.71 20.79 -7.63
CA HIS A 84 -13.08 20.81 -8.12
C HIS A 84 -13.95 21.81 -7.34
N ALA A 85 -13.79 21.86 -6.01
CA ALA A 85 -14.49 22.82 -5.14
C ALA A 85 -14.12 24.29 -5.46
N LEU A 86 -12.89 24.56 -5.89
CA LEU A 86 -12.45 25.89 -6.30
C LEU A 86 -12.97 26.29 -7.69
N GLU A 87 -13.08 25.35 -8.63
CA GLU A 87 -13.64 25.60 -9.96
C GLU A 87 -15.14 25.95 -9.87
N GLU A 88 -15.91 25.24 -9.02
CA GLU A 88 -17.33 25.52 -8.79
C GLU A 88 -17.59 26.87 -8.08
N ARG A 89 -16.64 27.34 -7.26
CA ARG A 89 -16.70 28.69 -6.64
C ARG A 89 -16.40 29.82 -7.63
N ARG A 90 -15.73 29.55 -8.76
CA ARG A 90 -15.35 30.58 -9.75
C ARG A 90 -16.52 30.94 -10.68
N THR A 91 -17.39 30.00 -11.04
CA THR A 91 -18.54 30.22 -11.93
C THR A 91 -19.64 31.15 -11.39
N PRO A 92 -20.06 31.14 -10.11
CA PRO A 92 -21.16 31.99 -9.64
C PRO A 92 -20.81 33.48 -9.53
N LYS A 93 -19.52 33.86 -9.60
CA LYS A 93 -19.09 35.27 -9.48
C LYS A 93 -18.90 35.97 -10.83
N GLN A 94 -18.70 35.22 -11.92
CA GLN A 94 -18.55 35.80 -13.26
C GLN A 94 -19.91 36.11 -13.92
N GLU A 95 -20.95 35.31 -13.65
CA GLU A 95 -22.30 35.58 -14.19
C GLU A 95 -23.01 36.77 -13.51
N LYS A 96 -22.66 37.09 -12.26
CA LYS A 96 -23.22 38.25 -11.54
C LYS A 96 -22.48 39.57 -11.80
N LEU A 97 -21.46 39.56 -12.66
CA LEU A 97 -20.66 40.73 -13.00
C LEU A 97 -20.88 41.21 -14.45
N PHE A 98 -21.75 40.53 -15.21
CA PHE A 98 -22.22 40.95 -16.53
C PHE A 98 -23.72 41.22 -16.50
#